data_AF-A0A662Q7G0-F1
#
_entry.id   AF-A0A662Q7G0-F1
#
_cell.length_a   1.000
_cell.length_b   1.000
_cell.length_c   1.000
_cell.angle_alpha   90.00
_cell.angle_beta   90.00
_cell.angle_gamma   90.00
#
_symmetry.space_group_name_H-M   'P 1'
#
loop_
_entity.id
_entity.type
_entity.pdbx_description
1 polymer ?
#
loop_
_entity_poly.entity_id
_entity_poly.type
_entity_poly.pdbx_seq_one_letter_code
_entity_poly.pdbx_strand_id
1 'polypeptide(L)'
;IAKHTYETKRLERNLRLFLNLATKREKKILNVLKNLSEEKKRLETQEILKAFNQGSEEKLNLEELTKILENLEKHGLIEKDITIIDDTIKQVWKTKI
;
A
#
# COMPACT_ATOMS: atom_id res chain seq x y z
N ILE A 1 16.31 21.41 1.64
CA ILE A 1 16.49 20.91 0.26
C ILE A 1 17.13 19.52 0.25
N ALA A 2 18.34 19.33 0.82
CA ALA A 2 19.04 18.03 0.81
C ALA A 2 18.27 16.83 1.43
N LYS A 3 17.58 17.03 2.56
CA LYS A 3 16.79 15.97 3.22
C LYS A 3 15.64 15.46 2.35
N HIS A 4 14.99 16.35 1.62
CA HIS A 4 13.84 15.99 0.79
C HIS A 4 14.29 15.15 -0.41
N THR A 5 15.40 15.53 -1.05
CA THR A 5 16.01 14.78 -2.15
C THR A 5 16.50 13.40 -1.73
N TYR A 6 16.98 13.24 -0.49
CA TYR A 6 17.40 11.95 0.05
C TYR A 6 16.22 10.97 0.20
N GLU A 7 15.13 11.41 0.82
CA GLU A 7 13.94 10.56 1.02
C GLU A 7 13.30 10.16 -0.31
N THR A 8 13.21 11.09 -1.27
CA THR A 8 12.69 10.77 -2.62
C THR A 8 13.57 9.72 -3.32
N LYS A 9 14.90 9.87 -3.32
CA LYS A 9 15.82 8.88 -3.93
C LYS A 9 15.75 7.52 -3.23
N ARG A 10 15.57 7.51 -1.90
CA ARG A 10 15.41 6.29 -1.11
C ARG A 10 14.12 5.57 -1.50
N LEU A 11 13.02 6.31 -1.61
CA LEU A 11 11.72 5.78 -2.03
C LEU A 11 11.78 5.19 -3.44
N GLU A 12 12.36 5.92 -4.40
CA GLU A 12 12.56 5.43 -5.78
C GLU A 12 13.38 4.14 -5.81
N ARG A 13 14.48 4.09 -5.03
CA ARG A 13 15.30 2.89 -4.89
C ARG A 13 14.49 1.72 -4.32
N ASN A 14 13.73 1.95 -3.26
CA ASN A 14 12.92 0.91 -2.63
C ASN A 14 11.83 0.40 -3.56
N LEU A 15 11.16 1.30 -4.28
CA LEU A 15 10.17 0.95 -5.29
C LEU A 15 10.79 0.09 -6.39
N ARG A 16 11.96 0.48 -6.91
CA ARG A 16 12.68 -0.31 -7.91
C ARG A 16 13.05 -1.70 -7.41
N LEU A 17 13.59 -1.79 -6.19
CA LEU A 17 13.96 -3.09 -5.58
C LEU A 17 12.74 -3.98 -5.38
N PHE A 18 11.64 -3.42 -4.88
CA PHE A 18 10.39 -4.13 -4.72
C PHE A 18 9.86 -4.63 -6.07
N LEU A 19 9.77 -3.76 -7.09
CA LEU A 19 9.28 -4.15 -8.42
C LEU A 19 10.13 -5.25 -9.09
N ASN A 20 11.42 -5.37 -8.76
CA ASN A 20 12.26 -6.43 -9.28
C ASN A 20 12.00 -7.79 -8.61
N LEU A 21 11.62 -7.81 -7.34
CA LEU A 21 11.44 -9.04 -6.55
C LEU A 21 9.98 -9.46 -6.38
N ALA A 22 9.06 -8.50 -6.45
CA ALA A 22 7.65 -8.69 -6.18
C ALA A 22 7.00 -9.62 -7.21
N THR A 23 6.10 -10.46 -6.71
CA THR A 23 5.21 -11.27 -7.53
C THR A 23 4.27 -10.40 -8.37
N LYS A 24 3.65 -10.98 -9.41
CA LYS A 24 2.62 -10.28 -10.20
C LYS A 24 1.47 -9.77 -9.30
N ARG A 25 1.10 -10.56 -8.29
CA ARG A 25 0.02 -10.25 -7.35
C ARG A 25 0.36 -9.03 -6.49
N GLU A 26 1.55 -9.01 -5.91
CA GLU A 26 2.07 -7.89 -5.12
C GLU A 26 2.16 -6.58 -5.93
N LYS A 27 2.63 -6.66 -7.18
CA LYS A 27 2.65 -5.50 -8.10
C LYS A 27 1.26 -4.97 -8.37
N LYS A 28 0.28 -5.85 -8.56
CA LYS A 28 -1.12 -5.47 -8.79
C LYS A 28 -1.71 -4.78 -7.55
N ILE A 29 -1.43 -5.28 -6.35
CA ILE A 29 -1.84 -4.63 -5.09
C ILE A 29 -1.21 -3.24 -4.97
N LEU A 30 0.07 -3.10 -5.30
CA LEU A 30 0.72 -1.78 -5.31
C LEU A 30 0.02 -0.80 -6.24
N ASN A 31 -0.43 -1.25 -7.41
CA ASN A 31 -1.17 -0.41 -8.34
C ASN A 31 -2.57 -0.04 -7.81
N VAL A 32 -3.28 -0.98 -7.18
CA VAL A 32 -4.56 -0.71 -6.51
C VAL A 32 -4.39 0.36 -5.43
N LEU A 33 -3.34 0.27 -4.62
CA LEU A 33 -3.03 1.26 -3.58
C LEU A 33 -2.78 2.65 -4.17
N LYS A 34 -2.00 2.74 -5.26
CA LYS A 34 -1.76 4.02 -5.96
C LYS A 34 -3.07 4.64 -6.42
N ASN A 35 -3.89 3.89 -7.16
CA ASN A 35 -5.16 4.38 -7.68
C ASN A 35 -6.10 4.83 -6.55
N LEU A 36 -6.26 4.01 -5.51
CA LEU A 36 -7.09 4.38 -4.36
C LEU A 36 -6.55 5.63 -3.64
N SER A 37 -5.24 5.83 -3.62
CA SER A 37 -4.63 6.97 -2.93
C SER A 37 -4.79 8.31 -3.64
N GLU A 38 -5.11 8.29 -4.95
CA GLU A 38 -5.49 9.49 -5.70
C GLU A 38 -6.82 10.07 -5.18
N GLU A 39 -7.73 9.20 -4.71
CA GLU A 39 -9.04 9.57 -4.19
C GLU A 39 -9.04 9.73 -2.66
N LYS A 40 -8.31 8.86 -1.94
CA LYS A 40 -8.31 8.78 -0.48
C LYS A 40 -6.90 8.71 0.10
N LYS A 41 -6.58 9.67 0.98
CA LYS A 41 -5.28 9.70 1.67
C LYS A 41 -5.05 8.57 2.69
N ARG A 42 -6.13 7.86 3.10
CA ARG A 42 -6.11 6.80 4.10
C ARG A 42 -6.98 5.67 3.60
N LEU A 43 -6.44 4.45 3.62
CA LEU A 43 -7.07 3.27 3.04
C LEU A 43 -7.25 2.19 4.11
N GLU A 44 -8.48 1.71 4.30
CA GLU A 44 -8.74 0.55 5.15
C GLU A 44 -8.37 -0.75 4.41
N THR A 45 -7.89 -1.76 5.13
CA THR A 45 -7.53 -3.07 4.53
C THR A 45 -8.70 -3.69 3.75
N GLN A 46 -9.94 -3.55 4.25
CA GLN A 46 -11.14 -4.05 3.59
C GLN A 46 -11.45 -3.34 2.26
N GLU A 47 -11.19 -2.03 2.18
CA GLU A 47 -11.39 -1.26 0.95
C GLU A 47 -10.40 -1.71 -0.13
N ILE A 48 -9.13 -1.89 0.26
CA ILE A 48 -8.07 -2.40 -0.63
C ILE A 48 -8.43 -3.81 -1.12
N LEU A 49 -8.90 -4.67 -0.22
CA LEU A 49 -9.32 -6.04 -0.54
C LEU A 49 -10.47 -6.05 -1.56
N LYS A 50 -11.48 -5.22 -1.32
CA LYS A 50 -12.64 -5.09 -2.20
C LYS A 50 -12.22 -4.59 -3.57
N ALA A 51 -11.43 -3.52 -3.64
CA ALA A 51 -10.95 -2.95 -4.90
C ALA A 51 -10.10 -3.97 -5.71
N PHE A 52 -9.18 -4.66 -5.04
CA PHE A 52 -8.38 -5.71 -5.67
C PHE A 52 -9.25 -6.83 -6.23
N ASN A 53 -10.17 -7.36 -5.42
CA ASN A 53 -11.02 -8.48 -5.81
C ASN A 53 -12.04 -8.08 -6.89
N GLN A 54 -12.50 -6.83 -6.96
CA GLN A 54 -13.41 -6.38 -8.02
C GLN A 54 -12.70 -6.33 -9.39
N GLY A 55 -11.44 -5.91 -9.44
CA GLY A 55 -10.65 -5.80 -10.67
C GLY A 55 -9.78 -7.04 -10.97
N SER A 56 -10.02 -8.18 -10.33
CA SER A 56 -9.17 -9.36 -10.44
C SER A 56 -9.96 -10.65 -10.57
N GLU A 57 -9.54 -11.48 -11.53
CA GLU A 57 -9.97 -12.87 -11.67
C GLU A 57 -9.49 -13.68 -10.46
N GLU A 58 -8.24 -13.47 -10.05
CA GLU A 58 -7.68 -14.05 -8.84
C GLU A 58 -8.18 -13.27 -7.61
N LYS A 59 -8.83 -13.99 -6.70
CA LYS A 59 -9.27 -13.46 -5.41
C LYS A 59 -8.17 -13.64 -4.37
N LEU A 60 -8.19 -12.74 -3.43
CA LEU A 60 -7.28 -12.73 -2.30
C LEU A 60 -8.11 -12.63 -1.03
N ASN A 61 -7.64 -13.28 0.04
CA ASN A 61 -8.26 -13.17 1.36
C ASN A 61 -7.57 -12.09 2.22
N LEU A 62 -8.17 -11.81 3.38
CA LEU A 62 -7.70 -10.75 4.27
C LEU A 62 -6.28 -11.01 4.82
N GLU A 63 -5.96 -12.25 5.14
CA GLU A 63 -4.66 -12.63 5.71
C GLU A 63 -3.54 -12.46 4.67
N GLU A 64 -3.77 -12.97 3.46
CA GLU A 64 -2.87 -12.78 2.31
C GLU A 64 -2.64 -11.29 2.03
N LEU A 65 -3.70 -10.47 2.06
CA LEU A 65 -3.56 -9.03 1.87
C LEU A 65 -2.69 -8.40 2.93
N THR A 66 -2.98 -8.72 4.19
CA THR A 66 -2.29 -8.13 5.32
C THR A 66 -0.79 -8.43 5.24
N LYS A 67 -0.40 -9.67 4.91
CA LYS A 67 1.01 -10.04 4.69
C LYS A 67 1.67 -9.20 3.59
N ILE A 68 0.96 -8.95 2.49
CA ILE A 68 1.49 -8.15 1.38
C ILE A 68 1.62 -6.67 1.78
N LEU A 69 0.64 -6.12 2.50
CA LEU A 69 0.69 -4.74 3.00
C LEU A 69 1.84 -4.55 4.00
N GLU A 70 2.05 -5.49 4.91
CA GLU A 70 3.21 -5.48 5.81
C GLU A 70 4.53 -5.58 5.07
N ASN A 71 4.60 -6.33 3.96
CA ASN A 71 5.79 -6.37 3.12
C ASN A 71 6.06 -5.00 2.47
N LEU A 72 5.02 -4.38 1.90
CA LEU A 72 5.10 -3.03 1.32
C LEU A 72 5.53 -1.97 2.34
N GLU A 73 5.03 -2.07 3.58
CA GLU A 73 5.41 -1.20 4.69
C GLU A 73 6.88 -1.39 5.08
N LYS A 74 7.37 -2.63 5.17
CA LYS A 74 8.79 -2.93 5.43
C LYS A 74 9.71 -2.32 4.35
N HIS A 75 9.23 -2.27 3.11
CA HIS A 75 9.92 -1.59 2.02
C HIS A 75 9.74 -0.06 2.02
N GLY A 76 8.97 0.50 2.96
CA GLY A 76 8.72 1.93 3.10
C GLY A 76 7.88 2.51 1.96
N LEU A 77 7.17 1.68 1.20
CA LEU A 77 6.31 2.12 0.08
C LEU A 77 4.95 2.58 0.57
N ILE A 78 4.51 2.04 1.71
CA ILE A 78 3.34 2.47 2.45
C ILE A 78 3.68 2.64 3.94
N GLU A 79 2.75 3.22 4.68
CA GLU A 79 2.84 3.40 6.13
C GLU A 79 1.55 2.91 6.79
N LYS A 80 1.70 2.17 7.89
CA LYS A 80 0.61 1.86 8.79
C LYS A 80 0.36 3.06 9.70
N ASP A 81 -0.90 3.48 9.80
CA ASP A 81 -1.34 4.55 10.69
C ASP A 81 -2.59 4.13 11.47
N ILE A 82 -2.87 4.82 12.56
CA ILE A 82 -4.08 4.63 13.36
C ILE A 82 -4.82 5.96 13.39
N THR A 83 -6.10 5.93 13.03
CA THR A 83 -6.93 7.14 13.02
C THR A 83 -8.33 6.85 13.53
N ILE A 84 -9.09 7.91 13.81
CA ILE A 84 -10.50 7.80 14.17
C ILE A 84 -11.32 8.01 12.90
N ILE A 85 -12.17 7.04 12.58
CA ILE A 85 -13.16 7.09 11.50
C ILE A 85 -14.49 6.67 12.13
N ASP A 86 -15.50 7.53 12.04
CA ASP A 86 -16.83 7.31 12.61
C ASP A 86 -16.77 6.91 14.10
N ASP A 87 -16.06 7.73 14.89
CA ASP A 87 -15.83 7.53 16.34
C ASP A 87 -15.15 6.20 16.73
N THR A 88 -14.65 5.46 15.75
CA THR A 88 -13.96 4.18 15.94
C THR A 88 -12.48 4.31 15.59
N ILE A 89 -11.60 3.81 16.47
CA ILE A 89 -10.18 3.71 16.17
C ILE A 89 -9.97 2.62 15.12
N LYS A 90 -9.42 2.99 13.97
CA LYS A 90 -9.13 2.09 12.86
C LYS A 90 -7.67 2.16 12.44
N GLN A 91 -7.13 1.01 12.07
CA GLN A 91 -5.86 0.93 11.36
C GLN A 91 -6.09 1.24 9.87
N VAL A 92 -5.27 2.14 9.32
CA VAL A 92 -5.30 2.51 7.91
C VAL A 92 -3.91 2.46 7.30
N TRP A 93 -3.85 2.50 5.98
CA TRP A 93 -2.62 2.54 5.20
C TRP A 93 -2.53 3.84 4.42
N LYS A 94 -1.33 4.42 4.36
CA LYS A 94 -1.01 5.59 3.53
C LYS A 94 0.05 5.22 2.51
N THR A 95 -0.14 5.63 1.26
CA THR A 95 0.90 5.48 0.23
C THR A 95 1.98 6.54 0.43
N LYS A 96 3.24 6.16 0.19
CA LYS A 96 4.37 7.10 0.13
C LYS A 96 4.84 7.38 -1.30
N ILE A 97 4.35 6.57 -2.24
CA ILE A 97 4.73 6.50 -3.66
C ILE A 97 3.78 7.26 -4.58
#